data_AF-A0A6C0C6F0-F1
#
_entry.id   AF-A0A6C0C6F0-F1
#
_cell.length_a   1.000
_cell.length_b   1.000
_cell.length_c   1.000
_cell.angle_alpha   90.00
_cell.angle_beta   90.00
_cell.angle_gamma   90.00
#
_symmetry.space_group_name_H-M   'P 1'
#
loop_
_entity.id
_entity.type
_entity.pdbx_description
1 polymer ?
#
loop_
_entity_poly.entity_id
_entity_poly.type
_entity_poly.pdbx_seq_one_letter_code
_entity_poly.pdbx_strand_id
1 'polypeptide(L)'
;MIYNQQLNKNNINIKKRLKYSDNCTLIPIKYNNNDLIIQTPKMYIPYGEKYVYNNNNKKFVDISFQNINNDNNIKLFYNNLLLIYNKINDFYEYNVDDIIKKYNKNDLLRLKINKEILIFDQNKKNIDKIINNTYGSFIIYLHGLWLSNNTLYFHFELLQCKIDIPIFLNEYSFIDDVKPDLINNIKKDKGNKSNKGKGKGKGIQPPPPPPPLNEKYEKMIRMGIPKEAVLQKMRLESKVNRIKPSDLQNVSLKKTKPNEKRKSEELPYLAELFKRIGLISN
;
A
#
# COMPACT_ATOMS: atom_id res chain seq x y z
N MET A 1 19.74 -17.02 -0.10
CA MET A 1 18.96 -15.95 0.55
C MET A 1 18.80 -16.33 2.01
N ILE A 2 19.10 -15.40 2.93
CA ILE A 2 19.02 -15.62 4.38
C ILE A 2 17.68 -15.08 4.87
N TYR A 3 16.97 -15.86 5.68
CA TYR A 3 15.67 -15.49 6.22
C TYR A 3 15.52 -16.02 7.64
N ASN A 4 15.19 -15.15 8.60
CA ASN A 4 14.96 -15.47 10.01
C ASN A 4 16.01 -16.42 10.64
N GLN A 5 17.28 -16.19 10.31
CA GLN A 5 18.41 -16.98 10.80
C GLN A 5 19.48 -16.06 11.38
N GLN A 6 20.12 -16.50 12.47
CA GLN A 6 21.27 -15.81 13.05
C GLN A 6 22.47 -15.91 12.10
N LEU A 7 23.14 -14.80 11.83
CA LEU A 7 24.37 -14.79 11.05
C LEU A 7 25.57 -15.23 11.90
N ASN A 8 26.49 -15.97 11.29
CA ASN A 8 27.78 -16.25 11.89
C ASN A 8 28.82 -15.21 11.44
N LYS A 9 29.48 -14.54 12.39
CA LYS A 9 30.54 -13.54 12.14
C LYS A 9 31.64 -14.10 11.23
N ASN A 10 32.00 -15.38 11.38
CA ASN A 10 33.12 -15.99 10.65
C ASN A 10 32.81 -16.20 9.16
N ASN A 11 31.52 -16.28 8.82
CA ASN A 11 31.06 -16.52 7.45
C ASN A 11 30.97 -15.24 6.61
N ILE A 12 31.13 -14.07 7.23
CA ILE A 12 31.17 -12.77 6.55
C ILE A 12 32.57 -12.53 6.00
N ASN A 13 32.67 -12.41 4.67
CA ASN A 13 33.92 -12.33 3.95
C ASN A 13 34.02 -10.97 3.26
N ILE A 14 35.00 -10.16 3.69
CA ILE A 14 35.33 -8.88 3.08
C ILE A 14 36.25 -9.16 1.88
N LYS A 15 35.90 -8.69 0.69
CA LYS A 15 36.63 -8.99 -0.56
C LYS A 15 37.61 -7.88 -0.93
N LYS A 16 38.38 -8.13 -2.00
CA LYS A 16 39.34 -7.17 -2.56
C LYS A 16 38.62 -5.88 -2.96
N ARG A 17 39.30 -4.76 -2.72
CA ARG A 17 38.82 -3.41 -3.04
C ARG A 17 38.72 -3.22 -4.55
N LEU A 18 37.65 -2.58 -5.01
CA LEU A 18 37.38 -2.25 -6.41
C LEU A 18 37.33 -0.73 -6.54
N LYS A 19 38.35 -0.14 -7.17
CA LYS A 19 38.43 1.32 -7.35
C LYS A 19 37.52 1.75 -8.50
N TYR A 20 36.63 2.70 -8.26
CA TYR A 20 35.76 3.30 -9.29
C TYR A 20 36.25 4.70 -9.69
N SER A 21 36.79 5.45 -8.73
CA SER A 21 37.43 6.75 -8.94
C SER A 21 38.47 7.00 -7.86
N ASP A 22 39.18 8.13 -7.91
CA ASP A 22 40.17 8.49 -6.89
C ASP A 22 39.55 8.61 -5.48
N ASN A 23 38.29 9.02 -5.40
CA ASN A 23 37.60 9.24 -4.14
C ASN A 23 36.60 8.13 -3.78
N CYS A 24 36.31 7.20 -4.69
CA CYS A 24 35.30 6.16 -4.49
C CYS A 24 35.88 4.77 -4.74
N THR A 25 35.91 3.97 -3.68
CA THR A 25 36.29 2.55 -3.75
C THR A 25 35.18 1.69 -3.17
N LEU A 26 34.76 0.66 -3.90
CA LEU A 26 33.81 -0.33 -3.41
C LEU A 26 34.57 -1.49 -2.77
N ILE A 27 34.12 -1.94 -1.60
CA ILE A 27 34.65 -3.10 -0.91
C ILE A 27 33.51 -4.13 -0.79
N PRO A 28 33.47 -5.14 -1.67
CA PRO A 28 32.36 -6.09 -1.68
C PRO A 28 32.33 -6.95 -0.41
N ILE A 29 31.13 -7.27 0.05
CA ILE A 29 30.91 -8.17 1.19
C ILE A 29 30.16 -9.41 0.69
N LYS A 30 30.63 -10.59 1.11
CA LYS A 30 29.99 -11.87 0.83
C LYS A 30 29.69 -12.63 2.11
N TYR A 31 28.72 -13.53 2.07
CA TYR A 31 28.42 -14.46 3.16
C TYR A 31 28.52 -15.89 2.64
N ASN A 32 29.33 -16.75 3.29
CA ASN A 32 29.66 -18.08 2.77
C ASN A 32 30.13 -18.05 1.30
N ASN A 33 30.94 -17.05 0.94
CA ASN A 33 31.40 -16.77 -0.43
C ASN A 33 30.32 -16.49 -1.48
N ASN A 34 29.06 -16.40 -1.08
CA ASN A 34 27.93 -16.02 -1.94
C ASN A 34 27.49 -14.59 -1.65
N ASP A 35 26.66 -14.03 -2.52
CA ASP A 35 26.07 -12.71 -2.32
C ASP A 35 25.18 -12.69 -1.07
N LEU A 36 25.37 -11.66 -0.24
CA LEU A 36 24.63 -11.50 1.01
C LEU A 36 23.25 -10.90 0.73
N ILE A 37 22.32 -11.78 0.35
CA ILE A 37 20.91 -11.45 0.10
C ILE A 37 20.09 -11.87 1.32
N ILE A 38 19.36 -10.92 1.90
CA ILE A 38 18.56 -11.10 3.11
C ILE A 38 17.10 -10.80 2.76
N GLN A 39 16.18 -11.67 3.18
CA GLN A 39 14.77 -11.35 3.23
C GLN A 39 14.44 -10.79 4.61
N THR A 40 13.91 -9.57 4.67
CA THR A 40 13.51 -8.95 5.93
C THR A 40 12.24 -9.59 6.47
N PRO A 41 12.00 -9.51 7.79
CA PRO A 41 10.65 -9.65 8.34
C PRO A 41 9.72 -8.55 7.80
N LYS A 42 8.49 -8.51 8.31
CA LYS A 42 7.53 -7.46 7.96
C LYS A 42 7.93 -6.14 8.63
N MET A 43 8.41 -5.20 7.82
CA MET A 43 8.96 -3.92 8.27
C MET A 43 7.98 -2.77 8.00
N TYR A 44 8.04 -1.73 8.84
CA TYR A 44 7.24 -0.52 8.66
C TYR A 44 7.91 0.45 7.68
N ILE A 45 7.12 1.11 6.83
CA ILE A 45 7.58 2.05 5.80
C ILE A 45 7.04 3.45 6.15
N PRO A 46 7.79 4.28 6.89
CA PRO A 46 7.28 5.57 7.33
C PRO A 46 7.05 6.57 6.18
N TYR A 47 7.92 6.59 5.17
CA TYR A 47 7.95 7.71 4.21
C TYR A 47 7.83 7.34 2.73
N GLY A 48 7.66 6.06 2.40
CA GLY A 48 7.60 5.61 1.00
C GLY A 48 8.91 5.86 0.24
N GLU A 49 8.85 5.92 -1.09
CA GLU A 49 9.99 6.26 -1.94
C GLU A 49 10.40 7.73 -1.79
N LYS A 50 11.70 7.96 -1.63
CA LYS A 50 12.32 9.30 -1.61
C LYS A 50 13.40 9.42 -2.67
N TYR A 51 13.69 10.66 -3.05
CA TYR A 51 14.84 11.00 -3.89
C TYR A 51 16.01 11.47 -3.03
N VAL A 52 17.22 11.13 -3.45
CA VAL A 52 18.43 11.69 -2.85
C VAL A 52 18.47 13.19 -3.11
N TYR A 53 18.83 13.98 -2.10
CA TYR A 53 18.97 15.43 -2.22
C TYR A 53 19.89 15.80 -3.40
N ASN A 54 19.46 16.75 -4.22
CA ASN A 54 20.12 17.16 -5.47
C ASN A 54 20.27 16.07 -6.55
N ASN A 55 19.58 14.92 -6.43
CA ASN A 55 19.63 13.87 -7.44
C ASN A 55 18.28 13.17 -7.63
N ASN A 56 17.50 13.67 -8.58
CA ASN A 56 16.19 13.13 -8.93
C ASN A 56 16.25 11.76 -9.62
N ASN A 57 17.45 11.27 -9.98
CA ASN A 57 17.62 9.95 -10.61
C ASN A 57 17.89 8.84 -9.61
N LYS A 58 18.21 9.19 -8.34
CA LYS A 58 18.54 8.22 -7.30
C LYS A 58 17.42 8.17 -6.28
N LYS A 59 16.77 7.00 -6.19
CA LYS A 59 15.71 6.73 -5.22
C LYS A 59 16.21 5.89 -4.06
N PHE A 60 15.58 6.04 -2.90
CA PHE A 60 15.75 5.17 -1.76
C PHE A 60 14.44 5.03 -0.99
N VAL A 61 14.35 3.99 -0.17
CA VAL A 61 13.29 3.82 0.83
C VAL A 61 13.93 3.57 2.19
N ASP A 62 13.37 4.20 3.22
CA ASP A 62 13.77 3.94 4.60
C ASP A 62 12.74 2.97 5.21
N ILE A 63 13.21 1.87 5.80
CA ILE A 63 12.38 0.92 6.55
C ILE A 63 12.69 1.02 8.05
N SER A 64 11.66 0.95 8.88
CA SER A 64 11.74 1.26 10.32
C SER A 64 11.74 0.01 11.19
N PHE A 65 12.56 0.03 12.24
CA PHE A 65 12.60 -0.96 13.32
C PHE A 65 11.63 -0.64 14.46
N GLN A 66 10.61 0.18 14.23
CA GLN A 66 9.64 0.60 15.27
C GLN A 66 9.03 -0.57 16.07
N ASN A 67 8.84 -1.74 15.45
CA ASN A 67 8.27 -2.93 16.08
C ASN A 67 9.31 -3.89 16.68
N ILE A 68 10.57 -3.46 16.88
CA ILE A 68 11.65 -4.32 17.41
C ILE A 68 11.33 -4.95 18.77
N ASN A 69 10.55 -4.27 19.61
CA ASN A 69 10.15 -4.77 20.92
C ASN A 69 9.02 -5.81 20.84
N ASN A 70 8.28 -5.83 19.74
CA ASN A 70 7.07 -6.64 19.58
C ASN A 70 7.30 -7.87 18.69
N ASP A 71 8.31 -7.84 17.81
CA ASP A 71 8.60 -8.93 16.87
C ASP A 71 10.05 -9.44 17.02
N ASN A 72 10.18 -10.69 17.47
CA ASN A 72 11.47 -11.36 17.65
C ASN A 72 12.26 -11.48 16.33
N ASN A 73 11.61 -11.58 15.17
CA ASN A 73 12.30 -11.64 13.88
C ASN A 73 12.91 -10.28 13.52
N ILE A 74 12.23 -9.17 13.85
CA ILE A 74 12.78 -7.82 13.68
C ILE A 74 14.00 -7.64 14.58
N LYS A 75 13.91 -8.08 15.85
CA LYS A 75 15.04 -8.05 16.78
C LYS A 75 16.22 -8.90 16.30
N LEU A 76 15.96 -10.10 15.78
CA LEU A 76 16.98 -10.97 15.19
C LEU A 76 17.66 -10.28 13.99
N PHE A 77 16.87 -9.70 13.09
CA PHE A 77 17.39 -8.96 11.94
C PHE A 77 18.24 -7.75 12.36
N TYR A 78 17.79 -6.98 13.35
CA TYR A 78 18.54 -5.87 13.92
C TYR A 78 19.89 -6.33 14.51
N ASN A 79 19.90 -7.42 15.29
CA ASN A 79 21.13 -7.98 15.86
C ASN A 79 22.10 -8.47 14.79
N ASN A 80 21.58 -9.07 13.70
CA ASN A 80 22.40 -9.47 12.55
C ASN A 80 23.08 -8.28 11.86
N LEU A 81 22.37 -7.15 11.73
CA LEU A 81 22.96 -5.92 11.18
C LEU A 81 24.05 -5.35 12.10
N LEU A 82 23.84 -5.35 13.41
CA LEU A 82 24.86 -4.94 14.38
C LEU A 82 26.08 -5.87 14.35
N LEU A 83 25.88 -7.17 14.19
CA LEU A 83 26.97 -8.14 14.05
C LEU A 83 27.83 -7.83 12.82
N ILE A 84 27.20 -7.51 11.69
CA ILE A 84 27.89 -7.08 10.46
C ILE A 84 28.67 -5.79 10.72
N TYR A 85 28.02 -4.78 11.33
CA TYR A 85 28.64 -3.50 11.65
C TYR A 85 29.88 -3.66 12.53
N ASN A 86 29.74 -4.36 13.66
CA ASN A 86 30.85 -4.59 14.59
C ASN A 86 32.02 -5.27 13.91
N LYS A 87 31.77 -6.31 13.09
CA LYS A 87 32.84 -6.98 12.35
C LYS A 87 33.62 -6.02 11.44
N ILE A 88 32.94 -5.09 10.77
CA ILE A 88 33.56 -4.16 9.83
C ILE A 88 34.32 -3.07 10.58
N ASN A 89 33.74 -2.56 11.67
CA ASN A 89 34.36 -1.60 12.56
C ASN A 89 35.63 -2.16 13.22
N ASP A 90 35.62 -3.45 13.59
CA ASP A 90 36.81 -4.14 14.11
C ASP A 90 37.88 -4.37 13.04
N PHE A 91 37.49 -4.50 11.77
CA PHE A 91 38.38 -4.89 10.67
C PHE A 91 39.11 -3.71 10.02
N TYR A 92 38.51 -2.53 10.03
CA TYR A 92 39.06 -1.33 9.40
C TYR A 92 39.30 -0.21 10.41
N GLU A 93 40.42 0.48 10.25
CA GLU A 93 40.74 1.72 10.99
C GLU A 93 40.02 2.97 10.43
N TYR A 94 39.09 2.78 9.48
CA TYR A 94 38.30 3.87 8.91
C TYR A 94 37.09 4.19 9.78
N ASN A 95 36.57 5.41 9.66
CA ASN A 95 35.29 5.74 10.27
C ASN A 95 34.19 4.92 9.60
N VAL A 96 33.41 4.16 10.36
CA VAL A 96 32.29 3.38 9.83
C VAL A 96 31.00 4.16 10.07
N ASP A 97 30.28 4.45 8.99
CA ASP A 97 28.98 5.09 9.05
C ASP A 97 27.93 4.12 9.62
N ASP A 98 27.03 4.63 10.46
CA ASP A 98 26.03 3.79 11.13
C ASP A 98 25.16 3.03 10.13
N ILE A 99 25.05 1.71 10.29
CA ILE A 99 24.18 0.88 9.46
C ILE A 99 22.70 1.22 9.69
N ILE A 100 22.35 1.66 10.89
CA ILE A 100 21.00 2.04 11.31
C ILE A 100 20.97 3.54 11.60
N LYS A 101 20.17 4.28 10.83
CA LYS A 101 20.05 5.72 10.93
C LYS A 101 18.97 6.11 11.95
N LYS A 102 19.30 7.04 12.83
CA LYS A 102 18.34 7.64 13.76
C LYS A 102 17.69 8.86 13.14
N TYR A 103 16.37 8.84 13.02
CA TYR A 103 15.59 9.99 12.53
C TYR A 103 14.27 10.09 13.27
N ASN A 104 13.98 11.24 13.88
CA ASN A 104 12.76 11.48 14.66
C ASN A 104 12.45 10.37 15.68
N LYS A 105 13.49 9.93 16.43
CA LYS A 105 13.42 8.82 17.41
C LYS A 105 13.15 7.42 16.81
N ASN A 106 13.13 7.29 15.48
CA ASN A 106 13.03 6.00 14.81
C ASN A 106 14.39 5.52 14.32
N ASP A 107 14.63 4.23 14.48
CA ASP A 107 15.76 3.52 13.91
C ASP A 107 15.36 3.04 12.51
N LEU A 108 16.13 3.45 11.49
CA LEU A 108 15.83 3.25 10.08
C LEU A 108 16.97 2.55 9.35
N LEU A 109 16.65 1.59 8.48
CA LEU A 109 17.58 1.08 7.48
C LEU A 109 17.23 1.70 6.12
N ARG A 110 18.21 2.36 5.50
CA ARG A 110 18.07 2.95 4.17
C ARG A 110 18.42 1.94 3.09
N LEU A 111 17.50 1.73 2.16
CA LEU A 111 17.67 0.83 1.03
C LEU A 111 17.65 1.64 -0.27
N LYS A 112 18.70 1.51 -1.08
CA LYS A 112 18.77 2.16 -2.38
C LYS A 112 17.88 1.44 -3.38
N ILE A 113 17.09 2.19 -4.14
CA ILE A 113 16.22 1.68 -5.19
C ILE A 113 16.93 1.89 -6.53
N ASN A 114 17.28 0.80 -7.19
CA ASN A 114 17.76 0.82 -8.57
C ASN A 114 16.56 0.86 -9.53
N LYS A 115 16.77 1.33 -10.77
CA LYS A 115 15.73 1.31 -11.80
C LYS A 115 15.41 -0.16 -12.10
N GLU A 116 14.12 -0.54 -12.11
CA GLU A 116 13.61 -1.91 -12.39
C GLU A 116 13.44 -2.87 -11.20
N ILE A 117 13.12 -2.38 -9.99
CA ILE A 117 12.69 -3.30 -8.92
C ILE A 117 11.27 -3.81 -9.14
N LEU A 118 11.04 -5.09 -8.78
CA LEU A 118 9.70 -5.67 -8.75
C LEU A 118 9.01 -5.34 -7.42
N ILE A 119 7.84 -4.71 -7.51
CA ILE A 119 7.02 -4.30 -6.37
C ILE A 119 5.68 -5.03 -6.48
N PHE A 120 5.34 -5.81 -5.46
CA PHE A 120 4.09 -6.56 -5.40
C PHE A 120 3.20 -6.10 -4.25
N ASP A 121 1.90 -6.26 -4.38
CA ASP A 121 0.94 -6.17 -3.28
C ASP A 121 0.89 -7.48 -2.48
N GLN A 122 0.11 -7.46 -1.39
CA GLN A 122 -0.16 -8.65 -0.58
C GLN A 122 -0.81 -9.81 -1.38
N ASN A 123 -1.43 -9.53 -2.52
CA ASN A 123 -2.08 -10.47 -3.43
C ASN A 123 -1.20 -10.85 -4.64
N LYS A 124 0.09 -10.47 -4.65
CA LYS A 124 1.06 -10.71 -5.75
C LYS A 124 0.75 -9.96 -7.05
N LYS A 125 -0.03 -8.88 -7.01
CA LYS A 125 -0.24 -7.95 -8.14
C LYS A 125 0.90 -6.94 -8.17
N ASN A 126 1.36 -6.60 -9.37
CA ASN A 126 2.38 -5.56 -9.54
C ASN A 126 1.84 -4.18 -9.12
N ILE A 127 2.69 -3.38 -8.50
CA ILE A 127 2.45 -1.99 -8.13
C ILE A 127 3.57 -1.13 -8.71
N ASP A 128 3.27 0.13 -9.04
CA ASP A 128 4.26 1.04 -9.61
C ASP A 128 5.16 1.72 -8.57
N LYS A 129 4.73 1.80 -7.31
CA LYS A 129 5.43 2.56 -6.26
C LYS A 129 5.28 1.98 -4.86
N ILE A 130 6.30 2.22 -4.04
CA ILE A 130 6.26 1.97 -2.59
C ILE A 130 5.57 3.15 -1.88
N ILE A 131 4.46 2.86 -1.23
CA ILE A 131 3.64 3.82 -0.48
C ILE A 131 4.10 3.98 0.97
N ASN A 132 3.90 5.18 1.53
CA ASN A 132 4.22 5.52 2.91
C ASN A 132 3.15 5.02 3.90
N ASN A 133 3.51 5.00 5.19
CA ASN A 133 2.67 4.55 6.30
C ASN A 133 2.08 3.15 6.11
N THR A 134 2.85 2.25 5.52
CA THR A 134 2.45 0.86 5.27
C THR A 134 3.48 -0.12 5.82
N TYR A 135 3.16 -1.40 5.72
CA TYR A 135 4.09 -2.48 6.03
C TYR A 135 4.48 -3.23 4.78
N GLY A 136 5.64 -3.87 4.80
CA GLY A 136 6.07 -4.72 3.70
C GLY A 136 7.19 -5.68 4.09
N SER A 137 7.46 -6.64 3.21
CA SER A 137 8.64 -7.50 3.28
C SER A 137 9.55 -7.19 2.11
N PHE A 138 10.86 -7.22 2.34
CA PHE A 138 11.87 -6.76 1.38
C PHE A 138 12.92 -7.84 1.16
N ILE A 139 13.34 -8.02 -0.08
CA ILE A 139 14.55 -8.76 -0.42
C ILE A 139 15.64 -7.73 -0.67
N ILE A 140 16.65 -7.71 0.18
CA ILE A 140 17.73 -6.73 0.18
C ILE A 140 19.06 -7.41 -0.08
N TYR A 141 19.96 -6.69 -0.74
CA TYR A 141 21.32 -7.12 -1.01
C TYR A 141 22.31 -6.19 -0.32
N LEU A 142 23.13 -6.73 0.57
CA LEU A 142 24.30 -6.01 1.07
C LEU A 142 25.44 -6.21 0.07
N HIS A 143 25.58 -5.28 -0.87
CA HIS A 143 26.60 -5.35 -1.91
C HIS A 143 28.01 -5.18 -1.33
N GLY A 144 28.17 -4.26 -0.40
CA GLY A 144 29.46 -3.99 0.23
C GLY A 144 29.51 -2.63 0.91
N LEU A 145 30.71 -2.06 0.95
CA LEU A 145 31.01 -0.77 1.56
C LEU A 145 31.55 0.20 0.52
N TRP A 146 31.03 1.41 0.49
CA TRP A 146 31.68 2.52 -0.22
C TRP A 146 32.68 3.19 0.71
N LEU A 147 33.95 3.15 0.33
CA LEU A 147 34.99 3.97 0.95
C LEU A 147 35.06 5.31 0.22
N SER A 148 34.78 6.39 0.95
CA SER A 148 34.88 7.77 0.49
C SER A 148 35.38 8.65 1.64
N ASN A 149 36.43 9.43 1.40
CA ASN A 149 37.02 10.36 2.39
C ASN A 149 37.29 9.70 3.76
N ASN A 150 37.91 8.52 3.78
CA ASN A 150 38.19 7.71 4.98
C ASN A 150 36.95 7.28 5.79
N THR A 151 35.76 7.40 5.21
CA THR A 151 34.52 6.89 5.80
C THR A 151 33.98 5.73 4.97
N LEU A 152 33.56 4.67 5.64
CA LEU A 152 32.93 3.49 5.06
C LEU A 152 31.41 3.61 5.19
N TYR A 153 30.71 3.53 4.06
CA TYR A 153 29.25 3.59 3.98
C TYR A 153 28.67 2.25 3.54
N PHE A 154 27.68 1.74 4.26
CA PHE A 154 26.97 0.52 3.87
C PHE A 154 26.16 0.71 2.59
N HIS A 155 26.39 -0.17 1.62
CA HIS A 155 25.67 -0.16 0.36
C HIS A 155 24.63 -1.27 0.31
N PHE A 156 23.41 -0.93 0.74
CA PHE A 156 22.24 -1.80 0.60
C PHE A 156 21.44 -1.45 -0.64
N GLU A 157 21.14 -2.48 -1.43
CA GLU A 157 20.26 -2.39 -2.59
C GLU A 157 18.97 -3.15 -2.32
N LEU A 158 17.83 -2.54 -2.70
CA LEU A 158 16.55 -3.23 -2.72
C LEU A 158 16.42 -4.01 -4.02
N LEU A 159 16.19 -5.33 -3.92
CA LEU A 159 15.98 -6.20 -5.09
C LEU A 159 14.50 -6.36 -5.42
N GLN A 160 13.66 -6.57 -4.40
CA GLN A 160 12.24 -6.82 -4.56
C GLN A 160 11.50 -6.48 -3.27
N CYS A 161 10.25 -6.02 -3.38
CA CYS A 161 9.40 -5.81 -2.21
C CYS A 161 7.96 -6.28 -2.41
N LYS A 162 7.34 -6.65 -1.29
CA LYS A 162 5.93 -6.98 -1.16
C LYS A 162 5.31 -6.04 -0.12
N ILE A 163 4.35 -5.22 -0.53
CA ILE A 163 3.77 -4.14 0.26
C ILE A 163 2.31 -4.46 0.60
N ASP A 164 1.91 -4.16 1.83
CA ASP A 164 0.51 -4.23 2.25
C ASP A 164 -0.19 -2.94 1.86
N ILE A 165 -1.01 -3.02 0.81
CA ILE A 165 -1.79 -1.87 0.32
C ILE A 165 -2.96 -1.60 1.28
N PRO A 166 -3.17 -0.35 1.73
CA PRO A 166 -4.33 0.04 2.53
C PRO A 166 -5.61 -0.04 1.68
N ILE A 167 -6.75 -0.26 2.34
CA ILE A 167 -8.03 -0.29 1.66
C ILE A 167 -8.39 1.13 1.22
N PHE A 168 -8.62 1.32 -0.08
CA PHE A 168 -9.18 2.54 -0.64
C PHE A 168 -10.41 2.21 -1.49
N LEU A 169 -11.36 3.13 -1.51
CA LEU A 169 -12.54 3.07 -2.37
C LEU A 169 -12.25 3.81 -3.66
N ASN A 170 -12.61 3.20 -4.79
CA ASN A 170 -12.40 3.81 -6.11
C ASN A 170 -13.50 4.81 -6.48
N GLU A 171 -14.59 4.84 -5.71
CA GLU A 171 -15.76 5.66 -5.99
C GLU A 171 -16.36 6.27 -4.72
N TYR A 172 -17.06 7.39 -4.92
CA TYR A 172 -17.83 8.04 -3.87
C TYR A 172 -18.91 7.08 -3.36
N SER A 173 -18.79 6.65 -2.11
CA SER A 173 -19.64 5.60 -1.51
C SER A 173 -20.47 6.11 -0.34
N PHE A 174 -20.53 7.42 -0.12
CA PHE A 174 -21.38 7.98 0.93
C PHE A 174 -22.85 7.89 0.50
N ILE A 175 -23.71 7.65 1.48
CA ILE A 175 -25.16 7.73 1.32
C ILE A 175 -25.54 9.15 1.69
N ASP A 176 -25.83 9.98 0.69
CA ASP A 176 -26.30 11.34 0.90
C ASP A 176 -27.77 11.33 1.37
N ASP A 177 -28.08 12.19 2.34
CA ASP A 177 -29.47 12.47 2.70
C ASP A 177 -30.17 13.04 1.47
N VAL A 178 -31.06 12.24 0.87
CA VAL A 178 -31.90 12.69 -0.24
C VAL A 178 -32.74 13.86 0.28
N LYS A 179 -32.45 15.09 -0.16
CA LYS A 179 -33.31 16.24 0.14
C LYS A 179 -34.75 15.90 -0.29
N PRO A 180 -35.74 16.00 0.61
CA PRO A 180 -37.13 15.62 0.33
C PRO A 180 -37.75 16.37 -0.87
N ASP A 181 -37.14 17.47 -1.30
CA ASP A 181 -37.65 18.34 -2.36
C ASP A 181 -37.68 17.69 -3.76
N LEU A 182 -36.88 16.64 -4.00
CA LEU A 182 -36.95 15.87 -5.26
C LEU A 182 -38.07 14.81 -5.25
N ILE A 183 -38.50 14.35 -4.07
CA ILE A 183 -39.57 13.35 -3.94
C ILE A 183 -40.95 14.00 -4.11
N ASN A 184 -41.10 15.27 -3.71
CA ASN A 184 -42.36 16.01 -3.85
C ASN A 184 -42.72 16.36 -5.29
N ASN A 185 -41.76 16.36 -6.22
CA ASN A 185 -42.02 16.57 -7.64
C ASN A 185 -42.48 15.29 -8.37
N ILE A 186 -42.29 14.09 -7.78
CA ILE A 186 -42.74 12.83 -8.39
C ILE A 186 -44.20 12.51 -8.02
N LYS A 187 -44.73 13.08 -6.93
CA LYS A 187 -46.11 12.80 -6.45
C LYS A 187 -47.22 13.68 -7.06
N LYS A 188 -46.90 14.65 -7.94
CA LYS A 188 -47.90 15.58 -8.50
C LYS A 188 -48.54 15.17 -9.84
N ASP A 189 -48.13 14.06 -10.46
CA ASP A 189 -48.63 13.65 -11.79
C ASP A 189 -49.62 12.47 -11.80
N LYS A 190 -50.48 12.35 -10.77
CA LYS A 190 -51.66 11.47 -10.85
C LYS A 190 -52.91 12.16 -10.29
N GLY A 191 -53.67 12.83 -11.17
CA GLY A 191 -55.02 13.28 -10.84
C GLY A 191 -55.62 14.37 -11.73
N ASN A 192 -56.20 13.98 -12.86
CA ASN A 192 -57.36 14.56 -13.58
C ASN A 192 -57.57 16.09 -13.74
N LYS A 193 -57.49 16.52 -15.01
CA LYS A 193 -58.45 17.33 -15.81
C LYS A 193 -59.33 18.37 -15.08
N SER A 194 -59.15 19.66 -15.38
CA SER A 194 -59.93 20.41 -16.40
C SER A 194 -59.73 21.95 -16.30
N ASN A 195 -59.92 22.60 -17.45
CA ASN A 195 -60.19 24.03 -17.69
C ASN A 195 -59.04 25.05 -17.87
N LYS A 196 -58.79 25.30 -19.17
CA LYS A 196 -58.77 26.61 -19.87
C LYS A 196 -58.12 27.81 -19.15
N GLY A 197 -56.95 28.19 -19.64
CA GLY A 197 -56.40 29.54 -19.55
C GLY A 197 -55.40 29.79 -20.69
N LYS A 198 -55.73 30.72 -21.58
CA LYS A 198 -54.91 31.14 -22.74
C LYS A 198 -53.64 31.86 -22.25
N GLY A 199 -52.48 31.48 -22.79
CA GLY A 199 -51.25 32.25 -22.66
C GLY A 199 -50.24 31.84 -23.73
N LYS A 200 -50.03 32.71 -24.73
CA LYS A 200 -49.03 32.53 -25.80
C LYS A 200 -47.62 32.65 -25.20
N GLY A 201 -46.79 31.64 -25.40
CA GLY A 201 -45.35 31.68 -25.14
C GLY A 201 -44.67 30.57 -25.94
N LYS A 202 -43.72 30.92 -26.80
CA LYS A 202 -43.01 30.02 -27.70
C LYS A 202 -42.32 28.90 -26.90
N GLY A 203 -42.85 27.68 -26.98
CA GLY A 203 -42.32 26.51 -26.27
C GLY A 203 -41.28 25.77 -27.10
N ILE A 204 -40.10 25.59 -26.50
CA ILE A 204 -39.04 24.67 -26.92
C ILE A 204 -39.65 23.28 -27.11
N GLN A 205 -39.32 22.60 -28.21
CA GLN A 205 -39.77 21.22 -28.46
C GLN A 205 -39.37 20.31 -27.29
N PRO A 206 -40.25 19.41 -26.82
CA PRO A 206 -39.88 18.44 -25.79
C PRO A 206 -38.72 17.58 -26.30
N PRO A 207 -37.74 17.21 -25.42
CA PRO A 207 -36.66 16.34 -25.83
C PRO A 207 -37.24 15.01 -26.32
N PRO A 208 -36.72 14.44 -27.42
CA PRO A 208 -37.24 13.21 -27.97
C PRO A 208 -37.09 12.06 -26.96
N PRO A 209 -37.99 11.07 -26.98
CA PRO A 209 -37.91 9.91 -26.10
C PRO A 209 -36.57 9.19 -26.26
N PRO A 210 -36.05 8.55 -25.19
CA PRO A 210 -34.78 7.82 -25.26
C PRO A 210 -34.84 6.78 -26.36
N PRO A 211 -33.87 6.78 -27.29
CA PRO A 211 -33.92 5.91 -28.45
C PRO A 211 -33.71 4.43 -28.05
N PRO A 212 -34.34 3.48 -28.76
CA PRO A 212 -34.17 2.05 -28.51
C PRO A 212 -32.68 1.64 -28.53
N LEU A 213 -32.33 0.66 -27.69
CA LEU A 213 -30.94 0.29 -27.34
C LEU A 213 -29.98 0.10 -28.54
N ASN A 214 -30.50 -0.27 -29.72
CA ASN A 214 -29.73 -0.43 -30.96
C ASN A 214 -29.28 0.89 -31.59
N GLU A 215 -30.04 1.98 -31.44
CA GLU A 215 -29.70 3.29 -32.04
C GLU A 215 -28.50 3.95 -31.36
N LYS A 216 -28.22 3.61 -30.09
CA LYS A 216 -27.09 4.15 -29.32
C LYS A 216 -25.74 3.81 -29.98
N TYR A 217 -25.56 2.56 -30.41
CA TYR A 217 -24.30 2.11 -31.00
C TYR A 217 -24.18 2.52 -32.48
N GLU A 218 -25.28 2.52 -33.23
CA GLU A 218 -25.31 3.03 -34.60
C GLU A 218 -24.99 4.53 -34.67
N LYS A 219 -25.46 5.31 -33.69
CA LYS A 219 -25.13 6.74 -33.58
C LYS A 219 -23.66 6.98 -33.26
N MET A 220 -23.02 6.11 -32.47
CA MET A 220 -21.56 6.19 -32.24
C MET A 220 -20.77 5.95 -33.53
N ILE A 221 -21.16 4.94 -34.31
CA ILE A 221 -20.53 4.65 -35.61
C ILE A 221 -20.75 5.83 -36.58
N ARG A 222 -21.96 6.41 -36.61
CA ARG A 222 -22.28 7.59 -37.45
C ARG A 222 -21.51 8.85 -37.04
N MET A 223 -21.15 8.99 -35.76
CA MET A 223 -20.31 10.08 -35.24
C MET A 223 -18.80 9.85 -35.43
N GLY A 224 -18.40 8.84 -36.21
CA GLY A 224 -17.00 8.59 -36.57
C GLY A 224 -16.20 7.83 -35.52
N ILE A 225 -16.86 7.25 -34.51
CA ILE A 225 -16.17 6.39 -33.54
C ILE A 225 -15.84 5.05 -34.21
N PRO A 226 -14.59 4.55 -34.10
CA PRO A 226 -14.17 3.29 -34.69
C PRO A 226 -15.07 2.13 -34.26
N LYS A 227 -15.45 1.27 -35.22
CA LYS A 227 -16.39 0.17 -35.01
C LYS A 227 -15.91 -0.80 -33.92
N GLU A 228 -14.60 -1.04 -33.81
CA GLU A 228 -14.00 -1.86 -32.75
C GLU A 228 -14.27 -1.32 -31.34
N ALA A 229 -14.17 0.00 -31.15
CA ALA A 229 -14.40 0.63 -29.85
C ALA A 229 -15.88 0.53 -29.42
N VAL A 230 -16.79 0.63 -30.39
CA VAL A 230 -18.23 0.46 -30.17
C VAL A 230 -18.57 -0.99 -29.80
N LEU A 231 -17.96 -1.96 -30.49
CA LEU A 231 -18.09 -3.40 -30.19
C LEU A 231 -17.57 -3.76 -28.80
N GLN A 232 -16.44 -3.18 -28.39
CA GLN A 232 -15.88 -3.39 -27.05
C GLN A 232 -16.82 -2.83 -25.97
N LYS A 233 -17.40 -1.66 -26.20
CA LYS A 233 -18.37 -1.04 -25.29
C LYS A 233 -19.67 -1.84 -25.18
N MET A 234 -20.15 -2.39 -26.29
CA MET A 234 -21.31 -3.29 -26.31
C MET A 234 -21.04 -4.59 -25.52
N ARG A 235 -19.85 -5.19 -25.68
CA ARG A 235 -19.44 -6.38 -24.91
C ARG A 235 -19.38 -6.11 -23.41
N LEU A 236 -18.83 -4.98 -22.99
CA LEU A 236 -18.76 -4.58 -21.58
C LEU A 236 -20.14 -4.36 -20.96
N GLU A 237 -21.05 -3.69 -21.69
CA GLU A 237 -22.42 -3.46 -21.21
C GLU A 237 -23.25 -4.76 -21.15
N SER A 238 -22.98 -5.74 -22.03
CA SER A 238 -23.68 -7.04 -22.06
C SER A 238 -23.23 -8.06 -21.01
N LYS A 239 -22.01 -7.93 -20.43
CA LYS A 239 -21.41 -8.94 -19.54
C LYS A 239 -21.45 -8.64 -18.04
N VAL A 240 -22.19 -7.62 -17.63
CA VAL A 240 -22.39 -7.39 -16.19
C VAL A 240 -23.55 -8.28 -15.72
N ASN A 241 -23.21 -9.44 -15.14
CA ASN A 241 -24.07 -10.12 -14.18
C ASN A 241 -24.25 -9.17 -12.98
N ARG A 242 -25.16 -8.20 -13.12
CA ARG A 242 -25.62 -7.35 -12.03
C ARG A 242 -26.49 -8.23 -11.14
N ILE A 243 -26.07 -8.45 -9.91
CA ILE A 243 -26.95 -8.94 -8.85
C ILE A 243 -28.12 -7.97 -8.79
N LYS A 244 -29.34 -8.45 -9.04
CA LYS A 244 -30.55 -7.61 -8.98
C LYS A 244 -31.00 -7.49 -7.53
N PRO A 245 -31.65 -6.39 -7.12
CA PRO A 245 -32.22 -6.27 -5.78
C PRO A 245 -33.19 -7.40 -5.40
N SER A 246 -33.82 -8.06 -6.38
CA SER A 246 -34.63 -9.27 -6.19
C SER A 246 -33.83 -10.49 -5.71
N ASP A 247 -32.54 -10.56 -6.04
CA ASP A 247 -31.67 -11.70 -5.69
C ASP A 247 -31.25 -11.67 -4.22
N LEU A 248 -31.41 -10.51 -3.55
CA LEU A 248 -31.18 -10.33 -2.11
C LEU A 248 -32.38 -10.75 -1.24
N GLN A 249 -33.56 -10.97 -1.83
CA GLN A 249 -34.80 -11.25 -1.07
C GLN A 249 -34.92 -12.72 -0.59
N ASN A 250 -34.09 -13.64 -1.10
CA ASN A 250 -34.15 -15.07 -0.78
C ASN A 250 -32.98 -15.57 0.08
N VAL A 251 -32.18 -14.69 0.66
CA VAL A 251 -31.08 -15.11 1.54
C VAL A 251 -31.60 -15.32 2.96
N SER A 252 -31.83 -16.58 3.35
CA SER A 252 -32.12 -16.91 4.75
C SER A 252 -30.84 -16.78 5.59
N LEU A 253 -30.70 -15.69 6.33
CA LEU A 253 -29.60 -15.53 7.28
C LEU A 253 -29.79 -16.53 8.43
N LYS A 254 -28.83 -17.44 8.63
CA LYS A 254 -28.78 -18.28 9.84
C LYS A 254 -28.58 -17.36 11.04
N LYS A 255 -29.59 -17.28 11.92
CA LYS A 255 -29.50 -16.54 13.18
C LYS A 255 -28.32 -17.08 13.98
N THR A 256 -27.38 -16.21 14.33
CA THR A 256 -26.35 -16.48 15.32
C THR A 256 -27.03 -16.81 16.66
N LYS A 257 -26.70 -17.97 17.23
CA LYS A 257 -27.14 -18.30 18.59
C LYS A 257 -26.52 -17.26 19.55
N PRO A 258 -27.30 -16.61 20.42
CA PRO A 258 -26.73 -15.73 21.44
C PRO A 258 -25.86 -16.60 22.35
N ASN A 259 -24.55 -16.34 22.33
CA ASN A 259 -23.64 -16.95 23.28
C ASN A 259 -23.89 -16.29 24.65
N GLU A 260 -23.94 -17.10 25.70
CA GLU A 260 -24.24 -16.65 27.06
C GLU A 260 -23.34 -15.46 27.47
N LYS A 261 -23.94 -14.49 28.17
CA LYS A 261 -23.25 -13.31 28.71
C LYS A 261 -22.09 -13.78 29.60
N ARG A 262 -20.86 -13.70 29.11
CA ARG A 262 -19.67 -13.80 29.97
C ARG A 262 -19.67 -12.60 30.91
N LYS A 263 -19.57 -12.86 32.22
CA LYS A 263 -19.52 -11.83 33.26
C LYS A 263 -18.33 -10.90 32.99
N SER A 264 -18.50 -9.61 33.29
CA SER A 264 -17.53 -8.53 33.10
C SER A 264 -16.20 -8.71 33.84
N GLU A 265 -16.08 -9.73 34.70
CA GLU A 265 -14.91 -10.02 35.52
C GLU A 265 -13.76 -10.71 34.75
N GLU A 266 -14.02 -11.33 33.59
CA GLU A 266 -12.99 -12.05 32.82
C GLU A 266 -12.18 -11.18 31.83
N LEU A 267 -12.50 -9.88 31.71
CA LEU A 267 -11.87 -8.96 30.76
C LEU A 267 -11.31 -7.74 31.51
N PRO A 268 -10.06 -7.79 32.02
CA PRO A 268 -9.50 -6.74 32.87
C PRO A 268 -9.46 -5.36 32.19
N TYR A 269 -9.26 -5.35 30.87
CA TYR A 269 -9.26 -4.11 30.07
C TYR A 269 -10.64 -3.41 30.02
N LEU A 270 -11.72 -4.20 30.03
CA LEU A 270 -13.09 -3.67 29.96
C LEU A 270 -13.50 -3.05 31.30
N ALA A 271 -13.09 -3.67 32.41
CA ALA A 271 -13.28 -3.14 33.76
C ALA A 271 -12.50 -1.82 33.96
N GLU A 272 -11.26 -1.74 33.47
CA GLU A 272 -10.48 -0.50 33.52
C GLU A 272 -11.14 0.63 32.70
N LEU A 273 -11.71 0.30 31.54
CA LEU A 273 -12.40 1.26 30.68
C LEU A 273 -13.68 1.81 31.35
N PHE A 274 -14.47 0.95 32.01
CA PHE A 274 -15.66 1.40 32.75
C PHE A 274 -15.32 2.25 33.98
N LYS A 275 -14.19 1.97 34.65
CA LYS A 275 -13.69 2.80 35.74
C LYS A 275 -13.28 4.20 35.26
N ARG A 276 -12.66 4.30 34.08
CA ARG A 276 -12.27 5.59 33.48
C ARG A 276 -13.46 6.43 33.00
N ILE A 277 -14.57 5.78 32.62
CA ILE A 277 -15.79 6.46 32.14
C ILE A 277 -16.76 6.76 33.31
N GLY A 278 -16.41 6.39 34.55
CA GLY A 278 -17.17 6.73 35.76
C GLY A 278 -18.45 5.91 35.97
N LEU A 279 -18.57 4.77 35.30
CA LEU A 279 -19.78 3.92 35.35
C LEU A 279 -19.76 2.88 36.49
N ILE A 280 -18.66 2.79 37.25
CA ILE A 280 -18.54 1.91 38.41
C ILE A 280 -17.84 2.70 39.53
N SER A 281 -18.57 2.98 40.62
CA SER A 281 -18.00 3.41 41.90
C SER A 281 -17.74 2.19 42.79
N ASN A 282 -16.65 2.26 43.59
CA ASN A 282 -16.18 1.17 44.46
C ASN A 282 -17.28 0.46 45.25
#